data_AF-A0AAW2MCZ0-F1
#
_entry.id   AF-A0AAW2MCZ0-F1
#
_cell.length_a   1.000
_cell.length_b   1.000
_cell.length_c   1.000
_cell.angle_alpha   90.00
_cell.angle_beta   90.00
_cell.angle_gamma   90.00
#
_symmetry.space_group_name_H-M   'P 1'
#
loop_
_entity.id
_entity.type
_entity.pdbx_description
1 polymer ?
#
loop_
_entity_poly.entity_id
_entity_poly.type
_entity_poly.pdbx_seq_one_letter_code
_entity_poly.pdbx_strand_id
1 'polypeptide(L)'
;MGKTKDILNVRKDLKIICNRPELEVDERRPNVMPKIVYTPTKNQNRRICEWISHLKFPDGYTSNLAHCVDMKELRMYDMKSHDCHVFMQKLILIVFCEMLPEPVWSALTEASLLFKIIYLKTLDVNKVHELKGSVATILCILEKNTSASFFDSMEHIVVQLSYETHVQGPVQYRWMYPFER
;
A
#
# COMPACT_ATOMS: atom_id res chain seq x y z
N MET A 1 1.14 -9.08 7.64
CA MET A 1 0.66 -8.33 8.82
C MET A 1 1.18 -9.00 10.09
N GLY A 2 2.35 -8.57 10.57
CA GLY A 2 2.87 -8.94 11.90
C GLY A 2 2.14 -8.17 13.00
N LYS A 3 2.60 -8.31 14.26
CA LYS A 3 2.10 -7.54 15.42
C LYS A 3 1.81 -6.09 15.01
N THR A 4 0.57 -5.64 15.23
CA THR A 4 0.15 -4.29 14.87
C THR A 4 1.09 -3.29 15.52
N LYS A 5 1.80 -2.46 14.72
CA LYS A 5 2.67 -1.41 15.27
C LYS A 5 1.86 -0.27 15.93
N ASP A 6 0.53 -0.34 15.86
CA ASP A 6 -0.40 0.54 16.57
C ASP A 6 -0.44 0.19 18.07
N ILE A 7 0.49 0.77 18.81
CA ILE A 7 0.62 0.64 20.27
C ILE A 7 0.24 1.95 20.97
N LEU A 8 -0.07 1.88 22.27
CA LEU A 8 -0.49 3.04 23.06
C LEU A 8 0.48 4.24 22.94
N ASN A 9 1.79 3.98 22.91
CA ASN A 9 2.79 5.04 22.76
C ASN A 9 2.68 5.74 21.40
N VAL A 10 2.49 4.98 20.32
CA VAL A 10 2.28 5.55 18.98
C VAL A 10 1.05 6.45 18.97
N ARG A 11 -0.03 6.10 19.67
CA ARG A 11 -1.21 6.97 19.79
C ARG A 11 -0.97 8.25 20.60
N LYS A 12 -0.11 8.20 21.61
CA LYS A 12 0.30 9.40 22.36
C LYS A 12 1.16 10.31 21.50
N ASP A 13 2.04 9.75 20.69
CA ASP A 13 2.86 10.50 19.74
C ASP A 13 1.99 11.12 18.64
N LEU A 14 0.96 10.42 18.15
CA LEU A 14 -0.02 10.98 17.21
C LEU A 14 -0.72 12.22 17.74
N LYS A 15 -1.04 12.30 19.04
CA LYS A 15 -1.62 13.52 19.66
C LYS A 15 -0.71 14.74 19.53
N ILE A 16 0.61 14.53 19.53
CA ILE A 16 1.62 15.59 19.48
C ILE A 16 1.95 15.95 18.03
N ILE A 17 2.05 14.95 17.16
CA ILE A 17 2.61 15.07 15.81
C ILE A 17 1.52 15.28 14.75
N CYS A 18 0.30 14.78 14.99
CA CYS A 18 -0.78 14.75 14.00
C CYS A 18 -2.04 15.44 14.53
N ASN A 19 -2.67 16.28 13.70
CA ASN A 19 -3.96 16.90 14.03
C ASN A 19 -5.13 15.93 13.76
N ARG A 20 -5.25 14.88 14.58
CA ARG A 20 -6.26 13.80 14.44
C ARG A 20 -6.97 13.52 15.77
N PRO A 21 -7.79 14.46 16.26
CA PRO A 21 -8.44 14.34 17.55
C PRO A 21 -9.35 13.10 17.66
N GLU A 22 -9.85 12.58 16.54
CA GLU A 22 -10.67 11.36 16.48
C GLU A 22 -9.90 10.07 16.83
N LEU A 23 -8.56 10.11 16.78
CA LEU A 23 -7.68 8.98 17.09
C LEU A 23 -6.96 9.11 18.45
N GLU A 24 -7.19 10.20 19.18
CA GLU A 24 -6.63 10.44 20.51
C GLU A 24 -7.19 9.48 21.56
N VAL A 25 -6.31 8.94 22.41
CA VAL A 25 -6.72 8.06 23.49
C VAL A 25 -7.33 8.89 24.63
N ASP A 26 -8.51 8.49 25.07
CA ASP A 26 -9.17 9.10 26.23
C ASP A 26 -8.36 8.83 27.50
N GLU A 27 -7.87 9.89 28.14
CA GLU A 27 -7.10 9.80 29.39
C GLU A 27 -7.92 9.18 30.53
N ARG A 28 -9.26 9.23 30.46
CA ARG A 28 -10.16 8.58 31.42
C ARG A 28 -10.30 7.08 31.17
N ARG A 29 -9.99 6.61 29.96
CA ARG A 29 -10.07 5.21 29.54
C ARG A 29 -8.83 4.83 28.70
N PRO A 30 -7.63 4.82 29.30
CA PRO A 30 -6.37 4.64 28.56
C PRO A 30 -6.25 3.28 27.84
N ASN A 31 -7.07 2.29 28.23
CA ASN A 31 -7.10 0.96 27.62
C ASN A 31 -8.06 0.86 26.41
N VAL A 32 -8.82 1.90 26.09
CA VAL A 32 -9.77 1.92 24.98
C VAL A 32 -9.21 2.79 23.86
N MET A 33 -8.65 2.17 22.82
CA MET A 33 -8.12 2.88 21.66
C MET A 33 -9.24 3.19 20.67
N PRO A 34 -9.34 4.44 20.16
CA PRO A 34 -10.30 4.79 19.12
C PRO A 34 -10.03 3.97 17.86
N LYS A 35 -11.10 3.47 17.26
CA LYS A 35 -11.05 2.63 16.06
C LYS A 35 -10.51 3.45 14.88
N ILE A 36 -9.48 2.91 14.23
CA ILE A 36 -8.94 3.48 12.98
C ILE A 36 -10.03 3.48 11.90
N VAL A 37 -10.00 4.48 11.02
CA VAL A 37 -11.00 4.72 9.97
C VAL A 37 -11.26 3.46 9.13
N TYR A 38 -10.21 2.71 8.78
CA TYR A 38 -10.36 1.40 8.17
C TYR A 38 -9.35 0.38 8.69
N THR A 39 -9.85 -0.81 9.02
CA THR A 39 -9.03 -2.01 9.26
C THR A 39 -9.80 -3.20 8.72
N PRO A 40 -9.20 -4.05 7.87
CA PRO A 40 -9.86 -5.24 7.38
C PRO A 40 -10.32 -6.14 8.53
N THR A 41 -11.56 -6.60 8.47
CA THR A 41 -12.07 -7.61 9.41
C THR A 41 -11.39 -8.96 9.20
N LYS A 42 -11.46 -9.85 10.18
CA LYS A 42 -10.95 -11.22 10.05
C LYS A 42 -11.54 -11.97 8.85
N ASN A 43 -12.84 -11.77 8.58
CA ASN A 43 -13.52 -12.37 7.43
C ASN A 43 -13.03 -11.78 6.10
N GLN A 44 -12.80 -10.47 6.06
CA GLN A 44 -12.21 -9.79 4.92
C GLN A 44 -10.78 -10.31 4.64
N ASN A 45 -9.93 -10.40 5.66
CA ASN A 45 -8.57 -10.96 5.51
C ASN A 45 -8.59 -12.42 5.06
N ARG A 46 -9.54 -13.23 5.54
CA ARG A 46 -9.72 -14.60 5.07
C ARG A 46 -10.05 -14.65 3.58
N ARG A 47 -11.04 -13.87 3.12
CA ARG A 47 -11.40 -13.80 1.69
C ARG A 47 -10.22 -13.37 0.83
N ILE A 48 -9.44 -12.39 1.28
CA ILE A 48 -8.22 -11.94 0.59
C ILE A 48 -7.21 -13.08 0.50
N CYS A 49 -6.86 -13.72 1.62
CA CYS A 49 -5.88 -14.80 1.65
C CYS A 49 -6.31 -16.00 0.80
N GLU A 50 -7.59 -16.40 0.90
CA GLU A 50 -8.16 -17.45 0.06
C GLU A 50 -8.06 -17.08 -1.42
N TRP A 51 -8.48 -15.88 -1.81
CA TRP A 51 -8.41 -15.44 -3.20
C TRP A 51 -6.98 -15.49 -3.74
N ILE A 52 -6.00 -14.96 -2.98
CA ILE A 52 -4.58 -14.96 -3.38
C ILE A 52 -4.03 -16.39 -3.47
N SER A 53 -4.41 -17.28 -2.55
CA SER A 53 -3.95 -18.68 -2.56
C SER A 53 -4.44 -19.48 -3.77
N HIS A 54 -5.55 -19.07 -4.39
CA HIS A 54 -6.11 -19.70 -5.58
C HIS A 54 -5.69 -19.03 -6.90
N LEU A 55 -4.99 -17.89 -6.85
CA LEU A 55 -4.50 -17.22 -8.04
C LEU A 55 -3.49 -18.09 -8.78
N LYS A 56 -3.68 -18.22 -10.09
CA LYS A 56 -2.72 -18.83 -11.01
C LYS A 56 -2.45 -17.87 -12.15
N PHE A 57 -1.19 -17.70 -12.48
CA PHE A 57 -0.75 -16.89 -13.62
C PHE A 57 -0.03 -17.78 -14.64
N PRO A 58 0.08 -17.33 -15.91
CA PRO A 58 0.96 -17.96 -16.88
C PRO A 58 2.40 -18.03 -16.37
N ASP A 59 3.15 -19.01 -16.87
CA ASP A 59 4.54 -19.19 -16.49
C ASP A 59 5.39 -17.93 -16.76
N GLY A 60 6.25 -17.58 -15.81
CA GLY A 60 7.07 -16.36 -15.86
C GLY A 60 6.33 -15.04 -15.60
N TYR A 61 5.03 -15.04 -15.26
CA TYR A 61 4.31 -13.80 -14.95
C TYR A 61 4.37 -13.39 -13.47
N THR A 62 4.28 -14.32 -12.54
CA THR A 62 4.59 -14.13 -11.10
C THR A 62 5.07 -15.46 -10.54
N SER A 63 5.72 -15.45 -9.38
CA SER A 63 5.85 -16.69 -8.62
C SER A 63 4.49 -17.18 -8.11
N ASN A 64 4.45 -18.40 -7.59
CA ASN A 64 3.23 -18.94 -6.98
C ASN A 64 2.92 -18.21 -5.66
N LEU A 65 2.01 -17.22 -5.75
CA LEU A 65 1.62 -16.35 -4.63
C LEU A 65 1.00 -17.10 -3.45
N ALA A 66 0.53 -18.34 -3.64
CA ALA A 66 0.03 -19.17 -2.55
C ALA A 66 1.10 -19.43 -1.46
N HIS A 67 2.39 -19.46 -1.82
CA HIS A 67 3.47 -19.59 -0.84
C HIS A 67 3.68 -18.33 0.01
N CYS A 68 3.16 -17.19 -0.43
CA CYS A 68 3.26 -15.91 0.28
C CYS A 68 2.08 -15.69 1.23
N VAL A 69 1.21 -16.68 1.44
CA VAL A 69 -0.04 -16.54 2.23
C VAL A 69 -0.01 -17.49 3.43
N ASP A 70 -0.21 -16.92 4.61
CA ASP A 70 -0.40 -17.65 5.87
C ASP A 70 -1.88 -17.68 6.20
N MET A 71 -2.51 -18.84 5.99
CA MET A 71 -3.94 -19.05 6.27
C MET A 71 -4.26 -19.13 7.77
N LYS A 72 -3.26 -19.35 8.63
CA LYS A 72 -3.45 -19.39 10.08
C LYS A 72 -3.50 -17.97 10.65
N GLU A 73 -2.52 -17.15 10.27
CA GLU A 73 -2.40 -15.76 10.73
C GLU A 73 -3.15 -14.76 9.81
N LEU A 74 -3.76 -15.24 8.72
CA LEU A 74 -4.51 -14.47 7.71
C LEU A 74 -3.72 -13.27 7.18
N ARG A 75 -2.48 -13.54 6.76
CA ARG A 75 -1.54 -12.51 6.33
C ARG A 75 -0.72 -12.95 5.15
N MET A 76 -0.23 -11.96 4.39
CA MET A 76 0.80 -12.16 3.39
C MET A 76 2.19 -11.95 4.00
N TYR A 77 3.18 -12.69 3.50
CA TYR A 77 4.59 -12.63 3.91
C TYR A 77 5.53 -13.01 2.74
N ASP A 78 6.80 -12.61 2.84
CA ASP A 78 7.92 -13.02 1.96
C ASP A 78 7.64 -12.97 0.45
N MET A 79 6.89 -11.96 0.00
CA MET A 79 6.68 -11.73 -1.41
C MET A 79 7.94 -11.11 -2.04
N LYS A 80 8.40 -11.68 -3.16
CA LYS A 80 9.54 -11.15 -3.92
C LYS A 80 9.21 -9.76 -4.47
N SER A 81 10.24 -8.94 -4.70
CA SER A 81 10.11 -7.59 -5.29
C SER A 81 9.23 -7.59 -6.54
N HIS A 82 9.53 -8.46 -7.50
CA HIS A 82 8.77 -8.64 -8.73
C HIS A 82 7.27 -8.87 -8.47
N ASP A 83 6.93 -9.80 -7.59
CA ASP A 83 5.55 -10.15 -7.27
C ASP A 83 4.84 -9.01 -6.54
N CYS A 84 5.53 -8.28 -5.66
CA CYS A 84 5.03 -7.05 -5.05
C CYS A 84 4.68 -5.99 -6.11
N HIS A 85 5.51 -5.82 -7.14
CA HIS A 85 5.23 -4.88 -8.23
C HIS A 85 3.97 -5.27 -9.01
N VAL A 86 3.82 -6.56 -9.36
CA VAL A 86 2.59 -7.05 -10.00
C VAL A 86 1.38 -6.84 -9.09
N PHE A 87 1.53 -7.11 -7.79
CA PHE A 87 0.46 -6.92 -6.82
C PHE A 87 -0.01 -5.46 -6.78
N MET A 88 0.89 -4.49 -6.59
CA MET A 88 0.56 -3.05 -6.54
C MET A 88 -0.05 -2.54 -7.86
N GLN A 89 0.45 -2.99 -9.00
CA GLN A 89 -0.02 -2.53 -10.30
C GLN A 89 -1.35 -3.15 -10.73
N LYS A 90 -1.60 -4.43 -10.41
CA LYS A 90 -2.67 -5.20 -11.06
C LYS A 90 -3.66 -5.79 -10.07
N LEU A 91 -3.17 -6.29 -8.95
CA LEU A 91 -3.99 -7.09 -8.03
C LEU A 91 -4.59 -6.26 -6.91
N ILE A 92 -3.94 -5.17 -6.48
CA ILE A 92 -4.35 -4.41 -5.29
C ILE A 92 -5.80 -3.91 -5.38
N LEU A 93 -6.23 -3.43 -6.55
CA LEU A 93 -7.62 -3.01 -6.74
C LEU A 93 -8.58 -4.21 -6.76
N ILE A 94 -8.19 -5.30 -7.41
CA ILE A 94 -9.05 -6.49 -7.49
C ILE A 94 -9.24 -7.11 -6.10
N VAL A 95 -8.16 -7.23 -5.33
CA VAL A 95 -8.14 -7.79 -3.98
C VAL A 95 -9.05 -7.01 -3.04
N PHE A 96 -9.00 -5.69 -3.10
CA PHE A 96 -9.70 -4.81 -2.16
C PHE A 96 -11.03 -4.28 -2.70
N CYS A 97 -11.48 -4.77 -3.86
CA CYS A 97 -12.73 -4.36 -4.49
C CYS A 97 -13.91 -4.54 -3.52
N GLU A 98 -14.73 -3.51 -3.36
CA GLU A 98 -15.89 -3.47 -2.44
C GLU A 98 -15.54 -3.58 -0.93
N MET A 99 -14.26 -3.60 -0.57
CA MET A 99 -13.82 -3.76 0.83
C MET A 99 -13.46 -2.44 1.50
N LEU A 100 -13.10 -1.42 0.70
CA LEU A 100 -12.54 -0.15 1.16
C LEU A 100 -13.57 0.98 1.14
N PRO A 101 -13.50 1.92 2.11
CA PRO A 101 -14.22 3.19 2.01
C PRO A 101 -13.82 3.95 0.74
N GLU A 102 -14.75 4.72 0.18
CA GLU A 102 -14.55 5.45 -1.09
C GLU A 102 -13.26 6.29 -1.12
N PRO A 103 -12.90 7.07 -0.07
CA PRO A 103 -11.66 7.85 -0.10
C PRO A 103 -10.40 6.98 -0.20
N VAL A 104 -10.40 5.82 0.48
CA VAL A 104 -9.27 4.89 0.46
C VAL A 104 -9.19 4.18 -0.88
N TRP A 105 -10.34 3.76 -1.41
CA TRP A 105 -10.43 3.12 -2.71
C TRP A 105 -9.96 4.03 -3.85
N SER A 106 -10.39 5.30 -3.83
CA SER A 106 -9.99 6.31 -4.80
C SER A 106 -8.47 6.54 -4.76
N ALA A 107 -7.91 6.78 -3.57
CA ALA A 107 -6.46 6.96 -3.40
C ALA A 107 -5.67 5.70 -3.81
N LEU A 108 -6.16 4.50 -3.51
CA LEU A 108 -5.53 3.25 -3.93
C LEU A 108 -5.56 3.08 -5.46
N THR A 109 -6.64 3.52 -6.11
CA THR A 109 -6.78 3.53 -7.57
C THR A 109 -5.77 4.45 -8.22
N GLU A 110 -5.63 5.67 -7.72
CA GLU A 110 -4.61 6.62 -8.17
C GLU A 110 -3.20 6.10 -7.91
N ALA A 111 -2.93 5.49 -6.75
CA ALA A 111 -1.64 4.87 -6.44
C ALA A 111 -1.30 3.74 -7.42
N SER A 112 -2.26 2.87 -7.72
CA SER A 112 -2.08 1.79 -8.69
C SER A 112 -1.81 2.33 -10.10
N LEU A 113 -2.50 3.39 -10.51
CA LEU A 113 -2.24 4.08 -11.78
C LEU A 113 -0.85 4.71 -11.83
N LEU A 114 -0.43 5.35 -10.74
CA LEU A 114 0.89 5.92 -10.57
C LEU A 114 1.97 4.85 -10.76
N PHE A 115 1.86 3.71 -10.08
CA PHE A 115 2.80 2.62 -10.27
C PHE A 115 2.79 2.13 -11.72
N LYS A 116 1.62 1.95 -12.34
CA LYS A 116 1.56 1.55 -13.76
C LYS A 116 2.36 2.50 -14.64
N ILE A 117 2.22 3.82 -14.46
CA ILE A 117 2.91 4.83 -15.28
C ILE A 117 4.42 4.84 -15.01
N ILE A 118 4.84 4.81 -13.75
CA ILE A 118 6.26 4.76 -13.37
C ILE A 118 6.98 3.57 -14.04
N TYR A 119 6.28 2.44 -14.15
CA TYR A 119 6.82 1.21 -14.71
C TYR A 119 6.57 1.02 -16.22
N LEU A 120 6.06 2.04 -16.93
CA LEU A 120 5.97 1.98 -18.39
C LEU A 120 7.36 2.08 -19.04
N LYS A 121 7.49 1.41 -20.18
CA LYS A 121 8.70 1.48 -21.02
C LYS A 121 8.90 2.85 -21.67
N THR A 122 7.80 3.54 -21.92
CA THR A 122 7.75 4.86 -22.52
C THR A 122 6.90 5.75 -21.63
N LEU A 123 7.43 6.93 -21.30
CA LEU A 123 6.77 7.88 -20.42
C LEU A 123 6.21 9.04 -21.22
N ASP A 124 4.99 9.43 -20.89
CA ASP A 124 4.39 10.70 -21.30
C ASP A 124 4.73 11.74 -20.24
N VAL A 125 5.49 12.77 -20.63
CA VAL A 125 5.99 13.82 -19.73
C VAL A 125 4.83 14.54 -19.04
N ASN A 126 3.69 14.73 -19.72
CA ASN A 126 2.53 15.40 -19.14
C ASN A 126 1.93 14.55 -18.03
N LYS A 127 1.76 13.25 -18.27
CA LYS A 127 1.25 12.31 -17.25
C LYS A 127 2.20 12.21 -16.05
N VAL A 128 3.51 12.20 -16.29
CA VAL A 128 4.50 12.18 -15.19
C VAL A 128 4.47 13.48 -14.37
N HIS A 129 4.21 14.63 -15.01
CA HIS A 129 4.05 15.90 -14.31
C HIS A 129 2.79 15.92 -13.43
N GLU A 130 1.65 15.47 -13.97
CA GLU A 130 0.40 15.32 -13.22
C GLU A 130 0.58 14.39 -12.02
N LEU A 131 1.27 13.26 -12.22
CA LEU A 131 1.58 12.31 -11.15
C LEU A 131 2.37 12.93 -10.01
N LYS A 132 3.41 13.73 -10.33
CA LYS A 132 4.20 14.41 -9.30
C LYS A 132 3.33 15.30 -8.41
N GLY A 133 2.32 15.95 -8.99
CA GLY A 133 1.35 16.76 -8.26
C GLY A 133 0.38 15.95 -7.39
N SER A 134 0.00 14.74 -7.82
CA SER A 134 -0.98 13.91 -7.11
C SER A 134 -0.38 13.02 -6.01
N VAL A 135 0.91 12.66 -6.06
CA VAL A 135 1.50 11.71 -5.08
C VAL A 135 1.28 12.14 -3.63
N ALA A 136 1.53 13.42 -3.33
CA ALA A 136 1.39 13.93 -1.97
C ALA A 136 -0.06 13.79 -1.50
N THR A 137 -1.04 14.11 -2.36
CA THR A 137 -2.47 13.97 -2.06
C THR A 137 -2.85 12.52 -1.82
N ILE A 138 -2.39 11.59 -2.66
CA ILE A 138 -2.66 10.15 -2.54
C ILE A 138 -2.15 9.63 -1.18
N LEU A 139 -0.90 9.94 -0.83
CA LEU A 139 -0.30 9.53 0.44
C LEU A 139 -1.05 10.13 1.63
N CYS A 140 -1.39 11.42 1.58
CA CYS A 140 -2.17 12.08 2.63
C CYS A 140 -3.55 11.43 2.84
N ILE A 141 -4.26 11.06 1.78
CA ILE A 141 -5.57 10.38 1.89
C ILE A 141 -5.40 9.01 2.52
N LEU A 142 -4.42 8.23 2.07
CA LEU A 142 -4.14 6.90 2.63
C LEU A 142 -3.70 7.01 4.11
N GLU A 143 -2.84 7.96 4.47
CA GLU A 143 -2.37 8.19 5.84
C GLU A 143 -3.52 8.59 6.76
N LYS A 144 -4.42 9.46 6.27
CA LYS A 144 -5.62 9.86 7.01
C LYS A 144 -6.60 8.70 7.23
N ASN A 145 -6.63 7.68 6.39
CA ASN A 145 -7.67 6.65 6.50
C ASN A 145 -7.15 5.27 6.96
N THR A 146 -5.83 5.11 7.08
CA THR A 146 -5.19 3.88 7.54
C THR A 146 -4.58 4.06 8.93
N SER A 147 -4.07 2.97 9.51
CA SER A 147 -3.36 3.00 10.79
C SER A 147 -2.03 3.74 10.65
N ALA A 148 -1.61 4.50 11.65
CA ALA A 148 -0.26 5.09 11.69
C ALA A 148 0.86 4.04 11.52
N SER A 149 0.60 2.78 11.89
CA SER A 149 1.52 1.66 11.67
C SER A 149 1.72 1.25 10.20
N PHE A 150 0.86 1.71 9.30
CA PHE A 150 0.92 1.40 7.87
C PHE A 150 1.83 2.36 7.10
N PHE A 151 2.10 3.55 7.63
CA PHE A 151 3.01 4.52 7.02
C PHE A 151 4.35 4.50 7.77
N ASP A 152 5.36 3.90 7.15
CA ASP A 152 6.77 4.07 7.48
C ASP A 152 7.51 4.79 6.34
N SER A 153 8.84 4.83 6.40
CA SER A 153 9.64 5.53 5.39
C SER A 153 9.46 4.94 3.99
N MET A 154 8.99 3.69 3.87
CA MET A 154 8.88 3.00 2.58
C MET A 154 7.75 3.56 1.72
N GLU A 155 6.66 4.03 2.32
CA GLU A 155 5.53 4.62 1.58
C GLU A 155 5.91 5.95 0.93
N HIS A 156 6.83 6.69 1.56
CA HIS A 156 7.37 7.94 1.00
C HIS A 156 8.34 7.73 -0.16
N ILE A 157 8.85 6.51 -0.38
CA ILE A 157 9.68 6.18 -1.56
C ILE A 157 8.92 6.46 -2.85
N VAL A 158 7.58 6.37 -2.83
CA VAL A 158 6.74 6.68 -4.00
C VAL A 158 6.89 8.14 -4.45
N VAL A 159 7.09 9.08 -3.51
CA VAL A 159 7.35 10.50 -3.84
C VAL A 159 8.67 10.64 -4.59
N GLN A 160 9.72 9.97 -4.07
CA GLN A 160 11.04 9.98 -4.67
C GLN A 160 11.03 9.30 -6.04
N LEU A 161 10.36 8.16 -6.19
CA LEU A 161 10.21 7.45 -7.46
C LEU A 161 9.52 8.31 -8.52
N SER A 162 8.47 9.05 -8.17
CA SER A 162 7.82 9.99 -9.09
C SER A 162 8.75 11.12 -9.51
N TYR A 163 9.52 11.68 -8.58
CA TYR A 163 10.51 12.70 -8.89
C TYR A 163 11.61 12.17 -9.81
N GLU A 164 12.18 11.00 -9.51
CA GLU A 164 13.22 10.36 -10.32
C GLU A 164 12.71 9.98 -11.71
N THR A 165 11.47 9.50 -11.81
CA THR A 165 10.82 9.20 -13.08
C THR A 165 10.68 10.44 -13.95
N HIS A 166 10.38 11.59 -13.34
CA HIS A 166 10.29 12.87 -14.04
C HIS A 166 11.66 13.37 -14.54
N VAL A 167 12.71 13.26 -13.73
CA VAL A 167 14.03 13.81 -14.05
C VAL A 167 14.84 12.87 -14.96
N GLN A 168 14.80 11.57 -14.69
CA GLN A 168 15.70 10.58 -15.30
C GLN A 168 14.99 9.64 -16.28
N GLY A 169 13.67 9.81 -16.49
CA GLY A 169 12.92 9.02 -17.46
C GLY A 169 12.57 7.60 -16.97
N PRO A 170 12.27 6.65 -17.89
CA PRO A 170 11.75 5.33 -17.56
C PRO A 170 12.59 4.56 -16.55
N VAL A 171 11.93 3.97 -15.56
CA VAL A 171 12.58 3.26 -14.45
C VAL A 171 13.26 1.94 -14.89
N GLN A 172 12.80 1.34 -16.00
CA GLN A 172 13.29 0.06 -16.52
C GLN A 172 14.82 -0.01 -16.72
N TYR A 173 15.46 1.11 -17.05
CA TYR A 173 16.91 1.17 -17.31
C TYR A 173 17.75 1.46 -16.05
N ARG A 174 17.09 1.68 -14.91
CA ARG A 174 17.70 2.15 -13.66
C ARG A 174 17.45 1.22 -12.48
N TRP A 175 16.76 0.10 -12.72
CA TRP A 175 16.49 -0.90 -11.70
C TRP A 175 17.70 -1.78 -11.40
N MET A 176 17.83 -2.18 -10.14
CA MET A 176 18.84 -3.15 -9.68
C MET A 176 18.59 -4.58 -10.19
N TYR A 177 17.44 -4.84 -10.81
CA TYR A 177 17.04 -6.14 -11.35
C TYR A 177 16.87 -6.11 -12.87
N PRO A 178 17.90 -5.79 -13.68
CA PRO A 178 17.76 -5.72 -15.14
C PRO A 178 17.46 -7.09 -15.79
N PHE A 179 17.63 -8.20 -15.06
CA PHE A 179 17.54 -9.57 -15.59
C PHE A 179 16.80 -10.57 -14.70
N GLU A 180 15.93 -10.14 -13.78
CA GLU A 180 15.10 -11.12 -13.07
C GLU A 180 13.98 -11.60 -14.00
N ARG A 181 14.13 -12.86 -14.43
CA ARG A 181 13.17 -13.69 -15.14
C ARG A 181 12.93 -14.95 -14.33
#